data_AF-A0A833ZT08-F1
#
_entry.id   AF-A0A833ZT08-F1
#
_cell.length_a   1.000
_cell.length_b   1.000
_cell.length_c   1.000
_cell.angle_alpha   90.00
_cell.angle_beta   90.00
_cell.angle_gamma   90.00
#
_symmetry.space_group_name_H-M   'P 1'
#
loop_
_entity.id
_entity.type
_entity.pdbx_description
1 polymer ?
#
loop_
_entity_poly.entity_id
_entity_poly.type
_entity_poly.pdbx_seq_one_letter_code
_entity_poly.pdbx_strand_id
1 'polypeptide(L)'
;MWSRSVWRLLLSESSGGRQVSTPRGRFSRALRRDFFTTTTKEEYDTRRVDITPLEQRKLTFDTHALVRDLETHGFDKAQAKTIVSVLTTLSNVSLDTIYKEMVTQAQQEITVQQLMAHLDSIRKDMVILEKSEFANLRAENEKMKTELEQVKQQLIVSETLLPT
;
A
#
# COMPACT_ATOMS: atom_id res chain seq x y z
N MET A 1 4.54 12.89 -13.63
CA MET A 1 5.81 12.12 -13.56
C MET A 1 6.51 12.47 -12.25
N TRP A 2 6.27 11.72 -11.17
CA TRP A 2 7.00 11.96 -9.91
C TRP A 2 8.37 11.30 -9.99
N SER A 3 9.40 12.14 -9.85
CA SER A 3 10.80 11.77 -10.06
C SER A 3 11.28 10.73 -9.04
N ARG A 4 12.18 9.83 -9.48
CA ARG A 4 12.82 8.78 -8.67
C ARG A 4 13.48 9.30 -7.39
N SER A 5 13.74 10.60 -7.29
CA SER A 5 14.28 11.25 -6.09
C SER A 5 13.33 11.25 -4.89
N VAL A 6 12.01 11.27 -5.11
CA VAL A 6 11.01 11.26 -4.02
C VAL A 6 11.03 9.94 -3.27
N TRP A 7 11.32 8.83 -3.96
CA TRP A 7 11.44 7.50 -3.36
C TRP A 7 12.64 7.39 -2.40
N ARG A 8 13.70 8.17 -2.60
CA ARG A 8 14.91 8.11 -1.77
C ARG A 8 14.73 8.82 -0.41
N LEU A 9 13.83 9.81 -0.34
CA LEU A 9 13.56 10.57 0.88
C LEU A 9 12.63 9.82 1.87
N LEU A 10 11.97 8.75 1.42
CA LEU A 10 11.09 7.92 2.27
C LEU A 10 11.82 6.73 2.93
N LEU A 11 13.09 6.48 2.58
CA LEU A 11 13.83 5.30 3.08
C LEU A 11 14.96 5.62 4.06
N SER A 12 15.20 6.89 4.41
CA SER A 12 16.35 7.28 5.23
C SER A 12 15.97 8.25 6.32
N GLU A 13 15.52 7.73 7.47
CA GLU A 13 15.89 8.26 8.80
C GLU A 13 15.48 7.25 9.89
N SER A 14 16.27 6.18 10.05
CA SER A 14 16.20 5.33 11.25
C SER A 14 17.62 5.16 11.78
N SER A 15 18.09 6.19 12.48
CA SER A 15 19.34 6.15 13.24
C SER A 15 18.99 6.34 14.71
N GLY A 16 19.31 5.32 15.50
CA GLY A 16 18.84 5.13 16.86
C GLY A 16 19.43 6.08 17.90
N GLY A 17 18.67 6.24 18.98
CA GLY A 17 19.13 6.73 20.27
C GLY A 17 18.43 5.94 21.38
N ARG A 18 19.15 5.02 22.01
CA ARG A 18 18.74 4.45 23.30
C ARG A 18 18.96 5.52 24.36
N GLN A 19 17.92 5.85 25.13
CA GLN A 19 18.11 6.45 26.43
C GLN A 19 17.13 5.82 27.43
N VAL A 20 17.72 5.11 28.39
CA VAL A 20 17.07 4.58 29.57
C VAL A 20 16.97 5.70 30.60
N SER A 21 15.76 5.96 31.10
CA SER A 21 15.56 6.59 32.40
C SER A 21 14.19 6.25 32.97
N THR A 22 14.21 5.71 34.20
CA THR A 22 13.09 5.31 35.07
C THR A 22 12.16 6.49 35.45
N PRO A 23 10.86 6.24 35.73
CA PRO A 23 9.91 7.32 36.01
C PRO A 23 9.76 7.57 37.52
N ARG A 24 9.88 8.83 37.95
CA ARG A 24 9.20 9.31 39.16
C ARG A 24 8.78 10.75 38.95
N GLY A 25 7.50 10.95 38.71
CA GLY A 25 6.90 12.27 38.55
C GLY A 25 5.43 12.10 38.23
N ARG A 26 4.56 12.46 39.19
CA ARG A 26 3.11 12.52 39.01
C ARG A 26 2.80 13.44 37.83
N PHE A 27 2.19 12.88 36.78
CA PHE A 27 1.53 13.67 35.75
C PHE A 27 0.03 13.56 35.90
N SER A 28 -0.56 14.75 35.98
CA SER A 28 -1.97 15.04 36.04
C SER A 28 -2.75 14.34 34.94
N ARG A 29 -3.93 13.84 35.32
CA ARG A 29 -4.96 13.27 34.46
C ARG A 29 -5.50 14.35 33.53
N ALA A 30 -4.85 14.56 32.39
CA ALA A 30 -5.36 15.37 31.29
C ALA A 30 -5.60 14.46 30.08
N LEU A 31 -6.89 14.35 29.74
CA LEU A 31 -7.43 13.97 28.44
C LEU A 31 -6.76 12.77 27.74
N ARG A 32 -7.33 11.58 27.93
CA ARG A 32 -7.16 10.50 26.95
C ARG A 32 -7.60 11.06 25.59
N ARG A 33 -6.64 11.31 24.71
CA ARG A 33 -6.88 11.40 23.27
C ARG A 33 -7.29 10.01 22.82
N ASP A 34 -8.59 9.77 22.81
CA ASP A 34 -9.17 8.59 22.19
C ASP A 34 -8.99 8.78 20.68
N PHE A 35 -8.03 8.05 20.10
CA PHE A 35 -7.94 7.87 18.67
C PHE A 35 -9.22 7.15 18.23
N PHE A 36 -10.19 7.89 17.71
CA PHE A 36 -11.32 7.29 17.00
C PHE A 36 -10.79 6.67 15.71
N THR A 37 -10.29 5.44 15.80
CA THR A 37 -10.08 4.60 14.63
C THR A 37 -11.46 4.28 14.08
N THR A 38 -11.90 5.02 13.08
CA THR A 38 -13.06 4.63 12.27
C THR A 38 -12.71 3.30 11.63
N THR A 39 -13.32 2.23 12.14
CA THR A 39 -13.21 0.87 11.62
C THR A 39 -14.03 0.76 10.34
N THR A 40 -13.69 1.51 9.31
CA THR A 40 -14.21 1.26 7.97
C THR A 40 -13.56 -0.03 7.49
N LYS A 41 -14.32 -1.13 7.62
CA LYS A 41 -14.13 -2.35 6.83
C LYS A 41 -14.34 -1.98 5.37
N GLU A 42 -13.39 -1.26 4.78
CA GLU A 42 -13.25 -1.27 3.33
C GLU A 42 -12.54 -2.57 3.00
N GLU A 43 -13.36 -3.56 2.65
CA GLU A 43 -12.98 -4.64 1.78
C GLU A 43 -12.19 -4.02 0.62
N TYR A 44 -10.86 -4.08 0.72
CA TYR A 44 -9.98 -3.54 -0.30
C TYR A 44 -10.37 -4.22 -1.61
N ASP A 45 -10.96 -3.45 -2.53
CA ASP A 45 -11.36 -3.89 -3.86
C ASP A 45 -10.10 -4.26 -4.64
N THR A 46 -9.60 -5.47 -4.38
CA THR A 46 -8.64 -6.14 -5.23
C THR A 46 -9.37 -6.45 -6.53
N ARG A 47 -9.48 -5.45 -7.41
CA ARG A 47 -9.99 -5.66 -8.75
C ARG A 47 -9.19 -6.80 -9.34
N ARG A 48 -9.88 -7.90 -9.66
CA ARG A 48 -9.25 -9.02 -10.34
C ARG A 48 -8.74 -8.53 -11.68
N VAL A 49 -7.43 -8.53 -11.79
CA VAL A 49 -6.75 -8.14 -13.02
C VAL A 49 -6.71 -9.38 -13.89
N ASP A 50 -7.64 -9.46 -14.83
CA ASP A 50 -7.65 -10.50 -15.83
C ASP A 50 -6.61 -10.15 -16.90
N ILE A 51 -5.46 -10.79 -16.81
CA ILE A 51 -4.42 -10.68 -17.83
C ILE A 51 -4.81 -11.57 -18.99
N THR A 52 -4.65 -11.01 -20.18
CA THR A 52 -4.86 -11.65 -21.47
C THR A 52 -4.35 -13.09 -21.54
N PRO A 53 -5.06 -13.98 -22.29
CA PRO A 53 -4.74 -15.40 -22.35
C PRO A 53 -3.29 -15.66 -22.79
N LEU A 54 -2.59 -16.50 -22.03
CA LEU A 54 -1.18 -16.90 -22.20
C LEU A 54 -0.92 -17.78 -23.44
N GLU A 55 -1.89 -17.92 -24.35
CA GLU A 55 -1.85 -18.80 -25.53
C GLU A 55 -0.65 -18.56 -26.45
N GLN A 56 -0.07 -17.34 -26.43
CA GLN A 56 1.08 -16.99 -27.26
C GLN A 56 2.41 -17.56 -26.76
N ARG A 57 2.47 -18.17 -25.58
CA ARG A 57 3.73 -18.70 -25.01
C ARG A 57 3.96 -20.18 -25.35
N LYS A 58 3.68 -20.55 -26.60
CA LYS A 58 3.94 -21.88 -27.11
C LYS A 58 5.45 -22.06 -27.29
N LEU A 59 6.01 -23.11 -26.68
CA LEU A 59 7.41 -23.48 -26.86
C LEU A 59 7.67 -23.76 -28.34
N THR A 60 8.58 -23.00 -28.93
CA THR A 60 9.09 -23.24 -30.28
C THR A 60 10.53 -23.67 -30.18
N PHE A 61 10.82 -24.88 -30.65
CA PHE A 61 12.20 -25.30 -30.89
C PHE A 61 12.27 -26.14 -32.15
N ASP A 62 13.44 -26.17 -32.78
CA ASP A 62 13.67 -26.90 -34.01
C ASP A 62 13.71 -28.41 -33.74
N THR A 63 12.53 -29.03 -33.86
CA THR A 63 12.35 -30.48 -33.77
C THR A 63 13.20 -31.21 -34.82
N HIS A 64 13.36 -30.63 -36.02
CA HIS A 64 14.05 -31.28 -37.11
C HIS A 64 15.56 -31.32 -36.86
N ALA A 65 16.17 -30.22 -36.42
CA ALA A 65 17.59 -30.20 -36.02
C ALA A 65 17.87 -31.21 -34.90
N LEU A 66 17.00 -31.30 -33.90
CA LEU A 66 17.19 -32.22 -32.78
C LEU A 66 17.08 -33.70 -33.20
N VAL A 67 16.17 -34.01 -34.14
CA VAL A 67 16.10 -35.36 -34.74
C VAL A 67 17.35 -35.67 -35.58
N ARG A 68 17.86 -34.71 -36.37
CA ARG A 68 19.10 -34.91 -37.15
C ARG A 68 20.29 -35.18 -36.23
N ASP A 69 20.41 -34.40 -35.17
CA ASP A 69 21.49 -34.55 -34.19
C ASP A 69 21.46 -35.93 -33.53
N LEU A 70 20.29 -36.39 -33.06
CA LEU A 70 20.14 -37.74 -32.49
C LEU A 70 20.48 -38.84 -33.49
N GLU A 71 20.12 -38.70 -34.76
CA GLU A 71 20.49 -39.68 -35.80
C GLU A 71 22.01 -39.73 -36.04
N THR A 72 22.71 -38.59 -35.98
CA THR A 72 24.18 -38.58 -36.08
C THR A 72 24.87 -39.25 -34.89
N HIS A 73 24.18 -39.34 -33.75
CA HIS A 73 24.65 -40.01 -32.54
C HIS A 73 24.20 -41.48 -32.43
N GLY A 74 23.71 -42.07 -33.53
CA GLY A 74 23.43 -43.50 -33.62
C GLY A 74 22.03 -43.92 -33.19
N PHE A 75 21.10 -42.99 -32.99
CA PHE A 75 19.69 -43.31 -32.77
C PHE A 75 18.96 -43.59 -34.09
N ASP A 76 18.09 -44.60 -34.10
CA ASP A 76 17.19 -44.80 -35.22
C ASP A 76 16.21 -43.61 -35.34
N LYS A 77 15.77 -43.31 -36.56
CA LYS A 77 14.85 -42.20 -36.84
C LYS A 77 13.55 -42.29 -36.03
N ALA A 78 13.03 -43.50 -35.79
CA ALA A 78 11.84 -43.67 -34.97
C ALA A 78 12.11 -43.36 -33.50
N GLN A 79 13.26 -43.79 -32.99
CA GLN A 79 13.70 -43.53 -31.60
C GLN A 79 13.94 -42.04 -31.38
N ALA A 80 14.69 -41.39 -32.28
CA ALA A 80 14.96 -39.97 -32.23
C ALA A 80 13.66 -39.15 -32.20
N LYS A 81 12.73 -39.42 -33.11
CA LYS A 81 11.41 -38.78 -33.13
C LYS A 81 10.61 -39.00 -31.84
N THR A 82 10.69 -40.20 -31.26
CA THR A 82 10.00 -40.52 -30.01
C THR A 82 10.57 -39.71 -28.85
N ILE A 83 11.89 -39.62 -28.74
CA ILE A 83 12.56 -38.80 -27.73
C ILE A 83 12.16 -37.33 -27.88
N VAL A 84 12.20 -36.79 -29.10
CA VAL A 84 11.81 -35.39 -29.34
C VAL A 84 10.33 -35.15 -29.03
N SER A 85 9.46 -36.11 -29.32
CA SER A 85 8.03 -36.06 -28.99
C SER A 85 7.80 -36.01 -27.47
N VAL A 86 8.49 -36.87 -26.71
CA VAL A 86 8.43 -36.88 -25.24
C VAL A 86 8.94 -35.55 -24.69
N LEU A 87 10.08 -35.05 -25.18
CA LEU A 87 10.63 -33.75 -24.77
C LEU A 87 9.68 -32.59 -25.05
N THR A 88 9.05 -32.59 -26.22
CA THR A 88 8.06 -31.56 -26.59
C THR A 88 6.87 -31.61 -25.64
N THR A 89 6.36 -32.81 -25.36
CA THR A 89 5.20 -33.01 -24.49
C THR A 89 5.52 -32.57 -23.06
N LEU A 90 6.65 -33.01 -22.50
CA LEU A 90 7.08 -32.64 -21.16
C LEU A 90 7.32 -31.13 -21.04
N SER A 91 7.98 -30.53 -22.03
CA SER A 91 8.26 -29.08 -22.03
C SER A 91 6.97 -28.26 -22.12
N ASN A 92 6.00 -28.69 -22.93
CA ASN A 92 4.70 -28.03 -23.01
C ASN A 92 3.94 -28.09 -21.69
N VAL A 93 3.92 -29.26 -21.02
CA VAL A 93 3.27 -29.41 -19.71
C VAL A 93 3.98 -28.57 -18.65
N SER A 94 5.32 -28.62 -18.61
CA SER A 94 6.11 -27.86 -17.63
C SER A 94 5.91 -26.36 -17.78
N LEU A 95 5.88 -25.85 -19.02
CA LEU A 95 5.65 -24.43 -19.27
C LEU A 95 4.22 -24.01 -18.96
N ASP A 96 3.21 -24.83 -19.27
CA ASP A 96 1.82 -24.54 -18.89
C ASP A 96 1.68 -24.40 -17.36
N THR A 97 2.32 -25.26 -16.58
CA THR A 97 2.36 -25.15 -15.11
C THR A 97 3.07 -23.87 -14.67
N ILE A 98 4.28 -23.62 -15.18
CA ILE A 98 5.05 -22.41 -14.83
C ILE A 98 4.25 -21.16 -15.16
N TYR A 99 3.61 -21.08 -16.32
CA TYR A 99 2.85 -19.89 -16.71
C TYR A 99 1.59 -19.67 -15.89
N LYS A 100 0.95 -20.73 -15.39
CA LYS A 100 -0.17 -20.61 -14.46
C LYS A 100 0.26 -20.12 -13.07
N GLU A 101 1.43 -20.54 -12.60
CA GLU A 101 1.95 -20.16 -11.28
C GLU A 101 2.70 -18.81 -11.28
N MET A 102 3.19 -18.38 -12.44
CA MET A 102 3.92 -17.13 -12.58
C MET A 102 3.02 -15.90 -12.47
N VAL A 103 3.53 -14.89 -11.78
CA VAL A 103 3.00 -13.52 -11.83
C VAL A 103 3.61 -12.81 -13.02
N THR A 104 2.78 -12.26 -13.91
CA THR A 104 3.29 -11.49 -15.05
C THR A 104 3.70 -10.08 -14.62
N GLN A 105 4.61 -9.45 -15.36
CA GLN A 105 5.01 -8.07 -15.12
C GLN A 105 3.81 -7.11 -15.15
N ALA A 106 2.84 -7.33 -16.05
CA ALA A 106 1.61 -6.54 -16.10
C ALA A 106 0.78 -6.71 -14.81
N GLN A 107 0.68 -7.93 -14.27
CA GLN A 107 0.03 -8.17 -12.98
C GLN A 107 0.69 -7.34 -11.89
N GLN A 108 2.02 -7.45 -11.82
CA GLN A 108 2.81 -6.80 -10.80
C GLN A 108 2.68 -5.27 -10.89
N GLU A 109 2.73 -4.71 -12.10
CA GLU A 109 2.57 -3.27 -12.32
C GLU A 109 1.19 -2.79 -11.85
N ILE A 110 0.12 -3.52 -12.18
CA ILE A 110 -1.23 -3.14 -11.77
C ILE A 110 -1.39 -3.23 -10.26
N THR A 111 -0.88 -4.28 -9.62
CA THR A 111 -0.89 -4.38 -8.15
C THR A 111 -0.11 -3.23 -7.50
N VAL A 112 1.04 -2.85 -8.06
CA VAL A 112 1.81 -1.70 -7.56
C VAL A 112 1.01 -0.40 -7.71
N GLN A 113 0.35 -0.18 -8.86
CA GLN A 113 -0.49 1.00 -9.07
C GLN A 113 -1.67 1.06 -8.09
N GLN A 114 -2.31 -0.08 -7.80
CA GLN A 114 -3.36 -0.18 -6.78
C GLN A 114 -2.83 0.21 -5.40
N LEU A 115 -1.70 -0.37 -4.97
CA LEU A 115 -1.06 -0.02 -3.69
C LEU A 115 -0.71 1.46 -3.61
N MET A 116 -0.19 2.05 -4.69
CA MET A 116 0.10 3.48 -4.75
C MET A 116 -1.16 4.33 -4.61
N ALA A 117 -2.26 3.97 -5.28
CA ALA A 117 -3.53 4.68 -5.16
C ALA A 117 -4.09 4.62 -3.72
N HIS A 118 -3.97 3.46 -3.06
CA HIS A 118 -4.38 3.32 -1.66
C HIS A 118 -3.53 4.18 -0.72
N LEU A 119 -2.21 4.19 -0.90
CA LEU A 119 -1.32 5.06 -0.13
C LEU A 119 -1.63 6.54 -0.34
N ASP A 120 -1.98 6.94 -1.57
CA ASP A 120 -2.39 8.31 -1.88
C ASP A 120 -3.73 8.67 -1.22
N SER A 121 -4.66 7.72 -1.08
CA SER A 121 -5.90 7.92 -0.31
C SER A 121 -5.62 8.15 1.17
N ILE A 122 -4.83 7.27 1.79
CA ILE A 122 -4.45 7.40 3.21
C ILE A 122 -3.77 8.75 3.47
N ARG A 123 -2.90 9.19 2.56
CA ARG A 123 -2.24 10.51 2.67
C ARG A 123 -3.26 11.66 2.64
N LYS A 124 -4.30 11.57 1.82
CA LYS A 124 -5.37 12.59 1.80
C LYS A 124 -6.13 12.59 3.11
N ASP A 125 -6.47 11.42 3.65
CA ASP A 125 -7.18 11.31 4.92
C ASP A 125 -6.38 11.89 6.08
N MET A 126 -5.06 11.64 6.11
CA MET A 126 -4.15 12.24 7.09
C MET A 126 -4.17 13.78 7.04
N VAL A 127 -4.08 14.36 5.83
CA VAL A 127 -4.14 15.82 5.64
C VAL A 127 -5.51 16.38 6.03
N ILE A 128 -6.60 15.65 5.77
CA ILE A 128 -7.95 16.03 6.19
C ILE A 128 -8.04 16.04 7.73
N LEU A 129 -7.52 15.01 8.40
CA LEU A 129 -7.49 14.94 9.85
C LEU A 129 -6.74 16.15 10.44
N GLU A 130 -5.52 16.42 9.97
CA GLU A 130 -4.69 17.55 10.42
C GLU A 130 -5.40 18.90 10.25
N LYS A 131 -6.05 19.11 9.11
CA LYS A 131 -6.81 20.35 8.84
C LYS A 131 -8.07 20.45 9.69
N SER A 132 -8.80 19.36 9.87
CA SER A 132 -10.03 19.34 10.65
C SER A 132 -9.77 19.54 12.15
N GLU A 133 -8.70 18.96 12.71
CA GLU A 133 -8.32 19.20 14.11
C GLU A 133 -7.99 20.67 14.37
N PHE A 134 -7.25 21.30 13.46
CA PHE A 134 -6.93 22.73 13.58
C PHE A 134 -8.18 23.62 13.47
N ALA A 135 -9.08 23.30 12.54
CA ALA A 135 -10.34 24.03 12.38
C ALA A 135 -11.23 23.90 13.63
N ASN A 136 -11.32 22.68 14.19
CA ASN A 136 -12.08 22.39 15.40
C ASN A 136 -11.52 23.15 16.60
N LEU A 137 -10.21 23.10 16.83
CA LEU A 137 -9.55 23.82 17.93
C LEU A 137 -9.75 25.34 17.83
N ARG A 138 -9.71 25.89 16.61
CA ARG A 138 -9.95 27.32 16.39
C ARG A 138 -11.39 27.70 16.70
N ALA A 139 -12.36 26.92 16.23
CA ALA A 139 -13.77 27.14 16.51
C ALA A 139 -14.07 27.07 18.02
N GLU A 140 -13.47 26.09 18.72
CA GLU A 140 -13.59 25.96 20.17
C GLU A 140 -12.97 27.14 20.92
N ASN A 141 -11.80 27.63 20.48
CA ASN A 141 -11.17 28.81 21.07
C ASN A 141 -12.00 30.09 20.90
N GLU A 142 -12.52 30.34 19.70
CA GLU A 142 -13.38 31.50 19.45
C GLU A 142 -14.66 31.43 20.32
N LYS A 143 -15.26 30.24 20.44
CA LYS A 143 -16.41 30.02 21.32
C LYS A 143 -16.07 30.36 22.78
N MET A 144 -14.99 29.79 23.33
CA MET A 144 -14.56 30.09 24.71
C MET A 144 -14.31 31.58 24.93
N LYS A 145 -13.70 32.27 23.95
CA LYS A 145 -13.47 33.72 24.02
C LYS A 145 -14.79 34.50 24.08
N THR A 146 -15.78 34.12 23.27
CA THR A 146 -17.11 34.76 23.30
C THR A 146 -17.83 34.54 24.63
N GLU A 147 -17.78 33.33 25.19
CA GLU A 147 -18.37 33.01 26.49
C GLU A 147 -17.70 33.79 27.63
N LEU A 148 -16.36 33.91 27.59
CA LEU A 148 -15.61 34.71 28.55
C LEU A 148 -16.02 36.18 28.52
N GLU A 149 -16.13 36.77 27.33
CA GLU A 149 -16.54 38.17 27.19
C GLU A 149 -17.99 38.38 27.64
N GLN A 150 -18.90 37.41 27.40
CA GLN A 150 -20.26 37.45 27.96
C GLN A 150 -20.25 37.44 29.49
N VAL A 151 -19.46 36.56 30.12
CA VAL A 151 -19.35 36.50 31.58
C VAL A 151 -18.78 37.80 32.15
N LYS A 152 -17.74 38.37 31.52
CA LYS A 152 -17.20 39.67 31.93
C LYS A 152 -18.24 40.78 31.83
N GLN A 153 -18.99 40.83 30.73
CA GLN A 153 -20.05 41.83 30.56
C GLN A 153 -21.14 41.69 31.62
N GLN A 154 -21.56 40.45 31.93
CA GLN A 154 -22.52 40.20 33.00
C GLN A 154 -22.01 40.65 34.37
N LEU A 155 -20.72 40.41 34.66
CA LEU A 155 -20.09 40.88 35.90
C LEU A 155 -20.09 42.41 35.99
N ILE A 156 -19.63 43.10 34.94
CA ILE A 156 -19.63 44.57 34.88
C ILE A 156 -21.05 45.11 35.09
N VAL A 157 -22.04 44.57 34.38
CA VAL A 157 -23.44 44.98 34.52
C VAL A 157 -23.93 44.75 35.95
N SER A 158 -23.64 43.58 36.54
CA SER A 158 -24.03 43.28 37.92
C SER A 158 -23.37 44.18 38.96
N GLU A 159 -22.11 44.56 38.75
CA GLU A 159 -21.35 45.44 39.63
C GLU A 159 -21.84 46.90 39.51
N THR A 160 -22.24 47.34 38.31
CA THR A 160 -22.86 48.65 38.10
C THR A 160 -24.31 48.76 38.59
N LEU A 161 -24.95 47.63 38.94
CA LEU A 161 -26.33 47.58 39.45
C LEU A 161 -26.43 47.48 40.98
N LEU A 162 -25.31 47.55 41.71
CA LEU A 162 -25.34 47.73 43.17
C LEU A 162 -25.73 49.19 43.49
N PRO A 163 -26.90 49.45 44.11
CA PRO A 163 -27.25 50.81 44.52
C PRO A 163 -26.37 51.20 45.70
N THR A 164 -25.66 52.33 45.58
CA THR A 164 -25.11 53.10 46.70
C THR A 164 -26.24 53.64 47.57
#